data_AF-A0A8T4UI67-F1
#
_entry.id   AF-A0A8T4UI67-F1
#
_cell.length_a   1.000
_cell.length_b   1.000
_cell.length_c   1.000
_cell.angle_alpha   90.00
_cell.angle_beta   90.00
_cell.angle_gamma   90.00
#
_symmetry.space_group_name_H-M   'P 1'
#
loop_
_entity.id
_entity.type
_entity.pdbx_description
1 polymer ?
#
loop_
_entity_poly.entity_id
_entity_poly.type
_entity_poly.pdbx_seq_one_letter_code
_entity_poly.pdbx_strand_id
1 'polypeptide(L)'
;MVTKKGKKDSNIWAFLGVFLGWIGFLIILMAKREDKFAMFYAKYGLVLSIAWVVVYLVGMIPIIGWIIYVVGGIILLVVWVISFVSALSGKEKRFPILSDLADKITV
;
A
#
# COMPACT_ATOMS: atom_id res chain seq x y z
N MET A 1 26.49 4.08 -7.31
CA MET A 1 25.86 5.26 -7.92
C MET A 1 24.53 4.84 -8.53
N VAL A 2 23.40 5.14 -7.90
CA VAL A 2 22.06 4.84 -8.47
C VAL A 2 21.73 5.94 -9.46
N THR A 3 21.69 5.59 -10.74
CA THR A 3 21.49 6.52 -11.86
C THR A 3 20.09 7.12 -11.80
N LYS A 4 19.98 8.44 -12.01
CA LYS A 4 18.71 9.21 -11.99
C LYS A 4 17.59 8.65 -12.91
N LYS A 5 17.92 7.77 -13.86
CA LYS A 5 16.97 7.12 -14.78
C LYS A 5 16.22 5.94 -14.13
N GLY A 6 16.88 5.16 -13.26
CA GLY A 6 16.26 4.02 -12.57
C GLY A 6 15.27 4.43 -11.46
N LYS A 7 15.39 5.64 -10.92
CA LYS A 7 14.52 6.16 -9.86
C LYS A 7 13.09 6.45 -10.35
N LYS A 8 12.93 6.94 -11.59
CA LYS A 8 11.60 7.28 -12.13
C LYS A 8 10.78 6.03 -12.42
N ASP A 9 11.41 5.00 -12.98
CA ASP A 9 10.74 3.73 -13.27
C ASP A 9 10.31 3.04 -11.98
N SER A 10 11.19 2.99 -10.98
CA SER A 10 10.89 2.44 -9.65
C SER A 10 9.68 3.13 -8.99
N ASN A 11 9.58 4.46 -9.09
CA ASN A 11 8.43 5.20 -8.58
C ASN A 11 7.10 4.83 -9.27
N ILE A 12 7.13 4.59 -10.57
CA ILE A 12 5.95 4.17 -11.34
C ILE A 12 5.53 2.75 -10.91
N TRP A 13 6.49 1.83 -10.77
CA TRP A 13 6.20 0.48 -10.26
C TRP A 13 5.65 0.53 -8.83
N ALA A 14 6.25 1.31 -7.94
CA ALA A 14 5.76 1.50 -6.58
C ALA A 14 4.32 2.05 -6.56
N PHE A 15 4.02 3.05 -7.40
CA PHE A 15 2.68 3.59 -7.55
C PHE A 15 1.68 2.53 -8.02
N LEU A 16 2.04 1.75 -9.06
CA LEU A 16 1.20 0.66 -9.57
C LEU A 16 0.96 -0.42 -8.51
N GLY A 17 1.94 -0.69 -7.65
CA GLY A 17 1.83 -1.62 -6.52
C GLY A 17 0.74 -1.23 -5.53
N VAL A 18 0.70 0.05 -5.15
CA VAL A 18 -0.35 0.59 -4.27
C VAL A 18 -1.69 0.69 -5.00
N PHE A 19 -1.67 1.06 -6.28
CA PHE A 19 -2.88 1.34 -7.06
C PHE A 19 -3.68 0.08 -7.34
N LEU A 20 -2.98 -0.99 -7.72
CA LEU A 20 -3.57 -2.29 -8.03
C LEU A 20 -3.74 -3.18 -6.78
N GLY A 21 -3.32 -2.70 -5.60
CA GLY A 21 -3.45 -3.43 -4.34
C GLY A 21 -2.75 -4.79 -4.37
N TRP A 22 -3.49 -5.86 -4.06
CA TRP A 22 -2.97 -7.23 -4.05
C TRP A 22 -2.49 -7.71 -5.43
N ILE A 23 -3.10 -7.23 -6.53
CA ILE A 23 -2.67 -7.56 -7.90
C ILE A 23 -1.33 -6.86 -8.19
N GLY A 24 -1.19 -5.61 -7.78
CA GLY A 24 0.05 -4.84 -7.89
C GLY A 24 1.19 -5.52 -7.13
N PHE A 25 0.90 -6.09 -5.97
CA PHE A 25 1.86 -6.87 -5.21
C PHE A 25 2.41 -8.07 -5.99
N LEU A 26 1.54 -8.89 -6.57
CA LEU A 26 1.94 -10.07 -7.36
C LEU A 26 2.79 -9.67 -8.58
N ILE A 27 2.42 -8.61 -9.29
CA ILE A 27 3.15 -8.13 -10.46
C ILE A 27 4.55 -7.67 -10.08
N ILE A 28 4.69 -6.86 -9.03
CA ILE A 28 5.99 -6.34 -8.58
C ILE A 28 6.85 -7.46 -8.00
N LEU A 29 6.24 -8.42 -7.31
CA LEU A 29 6.93 -9.59 -6.79
C LEU A 29 7.58 -10.41 -7.92
N MET A 30 6.95 -10.49 -9.09
CA MET A 30 7.48 -11.24 -10.22
C MET A 30 8.42 -10.40 -11.12
N ALA A 31 8.09 -9.12 -11.33
CA ALA A 31 8.79 -8.26 -12.30
C ALA A 31 9.92 -7.42 -11.69
N LYS A 32 9.83 -7.07 -10.40
CA LYS A 32 10.68 -6.06 -9.73
C LYS A 32 11.09 -6.46 -8.32
N ARG A 33 11.27 -7.76 -8.06
CA ARG A 33 11.60 -8.31 -6.71
C ARG A 33 12.82 -7.66 -6.06
N GLU A 34 13.84 -7.33 -6.83
CA GLU A 34 15.10 -6.74 -6.33
C GLU A 34 14.96 -5.27 -5.92
N ASP A 35 13.89 -4.61 -6.37
CA ASP A 35 13.63 -3.21 -6.06
C ASP A 35 12.93 -3.08 -4.72
N LYS A 36 13.71 -2.78 -3.68
CA LYS A 36 13.23 -2.62 -2.30
C LYS A 36 12.14 -1.55 -2.18
N PHE A 37 12.21 -0.48 -2.98
CA PHE A 37 11.24 0.62 -2.93
C PHE A 37 9.90 0.18 -3.54
N ALA A 38 9.94 -0.41 -4.73
CA ALA A 38 8.74 -0.94 -5.38
C ALA A 38 8.11 -2.05 -4.53
N MET A 39 8.93 -2.94 -3.94
CA MET A 39 8.48 -4.02 -3.06
C MET A 39 7.84 -3.50 -1.76
N PHE A 40 8.36 -2.43 -1.16
CA PHE A 40 7.76 -1.83 0.03
C PHE A 40 6.33 -1.37 -0.24
N TYR A 41 6.15 -0.61 -1.33
CA TYR A 41 4.83 -0.11 -1.74
C TYR A 41 3.89 -1.21 -2.25
N ALA A 42 4.44 -2.27 -2.85
CA ALA A 42 3.71 -3.49 -3.20
C ALA A 42 3.12 -4.17 -1.95
N LYS A 43 3.96 -4.42 -0.92
CA LYS A 43 3.52 -4.99 0.36
C LYS A 43 2.51 -4.08 1.06
N TYR A 44 2.73 -2.76 0.98
CA TYR A 44 1.80 -1.77 1.52
C TYR A 44 0.42 -1.83 0.84
N GLY A 45 0.39 -1.95 -0.50
CA GLY A 45 -0.84 -2.13 -1.28
C GLY A 45 -1.60 -3.41 -0.92
N LEU A 46 -0.88 -4.51 -0.64
CA LEU A 46 -1.45 -5.75 -0.16
C LEU A 46 -2.11 -5.59 1.22
N VAL A 47 -1.38 -5.04 2.19
CA VAL A 47 -1.89 -4.80 3.56
C VAL A 47 -3.10 -3.86 3.52
N LEU A 48 -3.04 -2.80 2.73
CA LEU A 48 -4.16 -1.87 2.55
C LEU A 48 -5.39 -2.55 1.94
N SER A 49 -5.20 -3.45 0.97
CA SER A 49 -6.30 -4.25 0.40
C SER A 49 -6.95 -5.14 1.45
N ILE A 50 -6.15 -5.80 2.30
CA ILE A 50 -6.65 -6.61 3.41
C ILE A 50 -7.41 -5.75 4.42
N ALA A 51 -6.88 -4.57 4.76
CA ALA A 51 -7.53 -3.64 5.69
C ALA A 51 -8.91 -3.18 5.17
N TRP A 52 -9.04 -2.92 3.86
CA TRP A 52 -10.33 -2.62 3.24
C TRP A 52 -11.34 -3.76 3.38
N VAL A 53 -10.90 -5.01 3.19
CA VAL A 53 -11.76 -6.19 3.40
C VAL A 53 -12.19 -6.31 4.86
N VAL A 54 -11.29 -6.10 5.82
CA VAL A 54 -11.61 -6.15 7.26
C VAL A 54 -12.62 -5.06 7.62
N VAL A 55 -12.42 -3.81 7.17
CA VAL A 55 -13.35 -2.71 7.44
C VAL A 55 -14.71 -2.98 6.82
N TYR A 56 -14.76 -3.56 5.62
CA TYR A 56 -16.01 -3.99 4.98
C TYR A 56 -16.75 -5.05 5.79
N LEU A 57 -16.04 -6.08 6.30
CA LEU A 57 -16.63 -7.13 7.14
C LEU A 57 -17.18 -6.58 8.46
N VAL A 58 -16.44 -5.67 9.10
CA VAL A 58 -16.93 -4.99 10.33
C VAL A 58 -18.16 -4.14 10.04
N GLY A 59 -18.24 -3.53 8.85
CA GLY A 59 -19.39 -2.78 8.36
C GLY A 59 -20.70 -3.58 8.27
N MET A 60 -20.65 -4.90 8.28
CA MET A 60 -21.85 -5.75 8.30
C MET A 60 -22.60 -5.70 9.64
N ILE A 61 -21.94 -5.27 10.73
CA ILE A 61 -22.57 -5.12 12.05
C ILE A 61 -23.39 -3.82 12.06
N PRO A 62 -24.72 -3.86 12.25
CA PRO A 62 -25.54 -2.65 12.25
C PRO A 62 -25.15 -1.70 13.40
N ILE A 63 -25.32 -0.39 13.16
CA ILE A 63 -25.02 0.72 14.08
C ILE A 63 -23.52 0.91 14.34
N ILE A 64 -22.85 -0.01 15.03
CA ILE A 64 -21.44 0.14 15.41
C ILE A 64 -20.52 -0.07 14.20
N GLY A 65 -20.81 -1.10 13.40
CA GLY A 65 -20.03 -1.41 12.21
C GLY A 65 -20.10 -0.31 11.16
N TRP A 66 -21.23 0.38 11.03
CA TRP A 66 -21.38 1.49 10.08
C TRP A 66 -20.50 2.69 10.42
N ILE A 67 -20.39 3.03 11.71
CA ILE A 67 -19.51 4.12 12.17
C ILE A 67 -18.06 3.75 11.87
N ILE A 68 -17.65 2.52 12.20
CA ILE A 68 -16.29 2.02 11.94
C ILE A 68 -16.02 1.96 10.43
N TYR A 69 -17.00 1.56 9.63
CA TYR A 69 -16.88 1.52 8.17
C TYR A 69 -16.62 2.90 7.58
N VAL A 70 -17.39 3.91 8.00
CA VAL A 70 -17.22 5.29 7.53
C VAL A 70 -15.89 5.88 8.00
N VAL A 71 -15.58 5.81 9.29
CA VAL A 71 -14.36 6.38 9.86
C VAL A 71 -13.13 5.64 9.35
N GLY A 72 -13.15 4.30 9.39
CA GLY A 72 -12.09 3.43 8.89
C GLY A 72 -11.87 3.61 7.39
N GLY A 73 -12.94 3.69 6.59
CA GLY A 73 -12.86 3.93 5.16
C GLY A 73 -12.20 5.27 4.82
N ILE A 74 -12.53 6.35 5.55
CA ILE A 74 -11.89 7.65 5.39
C ILE A 74 -10.39 7.56 5.72
N ILE A 75 -10.03 6.92 6.84
CA ILE A 75 -8.62 6.77 7.24
C ILE A 75 -7.85 5.98 6.18
N LEU A 76 -8.39 4.85 5.71
CA LEU A 76 -7.75 4.04 4.68
C LEU A 76 -7.61 4.81 3.35
N LEU A 77 -8.60 5.61 2.98
CA LEU A 77 -8.55 6.45 1.78
C LEU A 77 -7.46 7.53 1.90
N VAL A 78 -7.37 8.21 3.04
CA VAL A 78 -6.31 9.20 3.29
C VAL A 78 -4.92 8.55 3.21
N VAL A 79 -4.75 7.39 3.85
CA VAL A 79 -3.50 6.63 3.81
C VAL A 79 -3.16 6.22 2.37
N TRP A 80 -4.13 5.74 1.60
CA TRP A 80 -3.94 5.37 0.19
C TRP A 80 -3.43 6.53 -0.67
N VAL A 81 -4.06 7.70 -0.54
CA VAL A 81 -3.66 8.92 -1.27
C VAL A 81 -2.26 9.36 -0.88
N ILE A 82 -1.92 9.38 0.41
CA ILE A 82 -0.58 9.76 0.86
C ILE A 82 0.45 8.73 0.35
N SER A 83 0.13 7.44 0.32
CA SER A 83 0.98 6.41 -0.25
C SER A 83 1.25 6.64 -1.74
N PHE A 84 0.27 7.09 -2.53
CA PHE A 84 0.51 7.46 -3.92
C PHE A 84 1.47 8.63 -4.09
N VAL A 85 1.21 9.72 -3.37
CA VAL A 85 2.05 10.91 -3.46
C VAL A 85 3.48 10.56 -3.05
N SER A 86 3.64 9.71 -2.05
CA SER A 86 4.95 9.28 -1.55
C SER A 86 5.66 8.31 -2.50
N ALA A 87 4.93 7.35 -3.10
CA ALA A 87 5.44 6.46 -4.13
C ALA A 87 5.95 7.23 -5.35
N LEU A 88 5.16 8.20 -5.85
CA LEU A 88 5.55 9.06 -6.98
C LEU A 88 6.70 10.00 -6.64
N SER A 89 6.76 10.48 -5.39
CA SER A 89 7.86 11.32 -4.89
C SER A 89 9.17 10.55 -4.67
N GLY A 90 9.16 9.22 -4.73
CA GLY A 90 10.33 8.39 -4.43
C GLY A 90 10.77 8.48 -2.98
N LYS A 91 9.84 8.79 -2.06
CA LYS A 91 10.07 8.87 -0.61
C LYS A 91 9.30 7.75 0.06
N GLU A 92 9.96 6.92 0.86
CA GLU A 92 9.27 5.92 1.66
C GLU A 92 8.62 6.62 2.86
N LYS A 93 7.28 6.63 2.91
CA LYS A 93 6.55 7.05 4.11
C LYS A 93 6.12 5.82 4.89
N ARG A 94 6.63 5.71 6.11
CA ARG A 94 6.23 4.68 7.06
C ARG A 94 5.06 5.18 7.91
N PHE A 95 3.90 4.55 7.75
CA PHE A 95 2.77 4.62 8.65
C PHE A 95 2.86 3.55 9.73
N PRO A 96 2.83 3.89 11.02
CA PRO A 96 3.19 2.96 12.11
C PRO A 96 2.39 1.64 12.11
N ILE A 97 1.12 1.64 11.74
CA ILE A 97 0.30 0.42 11.80
C ILE A 97 0.44 -0.42 10.51
N LEU A 98 0.32 0.19 9.34
CA LEU A 98 0.36 -0.55 8.07
C LEU A 98 1.78 -0.92 7.63
N SER A 99 2.79 -0.11 7.97
CA SER A 99 4.17 -0.38 7.57
C SER A 99 4.77 -1.50 8.40
N ASP A 100 4.47 -1.55 9.69
CA ASP A 100 4.96 -2.63 10.56
C ASP A 100 4.37 -3.98 10.13
N LEU A 101 3.10 -4.00 9.69
CA LEU A 101 2.49 -5.20 9.11
C LEU A 101 3.11 -5.57 7.76
N ALA A 102 3.39 -4.59 6.91
CA ALA A 102 4.04 -4.80 5.61
C ALA A 102 5.49 -5.29 5.76
N ASP A 103 6.24 -4.75 6.73
CA ASP A 103 7.64 -5.11 7.00
C ASP A 103 7.77 -6.51 7.61
N LYS A 104 6.74 -6.99 8.31
CA LYS A 104 6.67 -8.38 8.79
C LYS A 104 6.46 -9.40 7.67
N ILE A 105 6.04 -8.97 6.48
CA ILE A 105 5.92 -9.85 5.31
C ILE A 105 7.32 -10.01 4.71
N THR A 106 8.04 -11.04 5.14
CA THR A 106 9.35 -11.43 4.59
C THR A 106 9.14 -12.16 3.26
N VAL A 107 9.38 -11.47 2.14
CA VAL A 107 9.27 -11.95 0.74
C VAL A 107 10.39 -11.33 -0.06
#